data_AF-Q9RGP4-F1
#
_entry.id   AF-Q9RGP4-F1
#
_cell.length_a   1.000
_cell.length_b   1.000
_cell.length_c   1.000
_cell.angle_alpha   90.00
_cell.angle_beta   90.00
_cell.angle_gamma   90.00
#
_symmetry.space_group_name_H-M   'P 1'
#
loop_
_entity.id
_entity.type
_entity.pdbx_description
1 polymer ?
#
loop_
_entity_poly.entity_id
_entity_poly.type
_entity_poly.pdbx_seq_one_letter_code
_entity_poly.pdbx_strand_id
1 'polypeptide(L)'
;NSPFMMIYGVCGKFPTDNPNFALEILNANLWFAENGGPYLCYESGAQSLLLALRFPLDDATPEKLENEIEVVVKSMENLYLVLHNQGITLENEHMKIEEISSSDNKHYYAGR
;
A
#
# COMPACT_ATOMS: atom_id res chain seq x y z
N ASN A 1 18.25 -13.40 -2.37
CA ASN A 1 16.88 -12.87 -2.55
C ASN A 1 15.96 -14.03 -2.80
N SER A 2 15.13 -14.41 -1.83
CA SER A 2 14.06 -15.39 -2.09
C SER A 2 13.01 -14.75 -3.01
N PRO A 3 12.53 -15.48 -4.02
CA PRO A 3 11.51 -14.98 -4.94
C PRO A 3 10.22 -14.65 -4.17
N PHE A 4 9.50 -13.63 -4.63
CA PHE A 4 8.30 -13.13 -3.97
C PHE A 4 7.30 -12.57 -4.99
N MET A 5 6.04 -12.51 -4.57
CA MET A 5 4.98 -11.76 -5.24
C MET A 5 4.68 -10.50 -4.44
N MET A 6 4.19 -9.46 -5.12
CA MET A 6 3.67 -8.26 -4.48
C MET A 6 2.15 -8.23 -4.59
N ILE A 7 1.48 -7.95 -3.47
CA ILE A 7 0.04 -7.69 -3.40
C ILE A 7 -0.12 -6.18 -3.26
N TYR A 8 -0.92 -5.57 -4.13
CA TYR A 8 -1.21 -4.14 -4.11
C TYR A 8 -2.71 -3.91 -3.94
N GLY A 9 -3.07 -3.14 -2.92
CA GLY A 9 -4.42 -2.58 -2.73
C GLY A 9 -4.43 -1.09 -3.09
N VAL A 10 -5.17 -0.70 -4.13
CA VAL A 10 -5.33 0.72 -4.49
C VAL A 10 -6.37 1.35 -3.57
N CYS A 11 -5.98 2.35 -2.80
CA CYS A 11 -6.89 3.06 -1.88
C CYS A 11 -7.60 4.25 -2.57
N GLY A 12 -7.08 4.73 -3.69
CA GLY A 12 -7.63 5.83 -4.47
C GLY A 12 -6.58 6.88 -4.81
N LYS A 13 -7.01 7.97 -5.43
CA LYS A 13 -6.12 9.08 -5.79
C LYS A 13 -5.58 9.77 -4.55
N PHE A 14 -4.29 10.09 -4.57
CA PHE A 14 -3.62 10.77 -3.49
C PHE A 14 -4.04 12.26 -3.46
N PRO A 15 -4.55 12.79 -2.33
CA PRO A 15 -4.88 14.21 -2.19
C PRO A 15 -3.64 15.10 -2.36
N THR A 16 -3.66 16.02 -3.32
CA THR A 16 -2.52 16.92 -3.61
C THR A 16 -2.70 18.33 -3.05
N ASP A 17 -3.87 18.63 -2.51
CA ASP A 17 -4.25 19.93 -1.96
C ASP A 17 -3.76 20.15 -0.53
N ASN A 18 -3.51 19.07 0.23
CA ASN A 18 -3.02 19.13 1.60
C ASN A 18 -1.70 18.37 1.79
N PRO A 19 -0.54 19.05 1.86
CA PRO A 19 0.74 18.37 2.05
C PRO A 19 0.87 17.67 3.41
N ASN A 20 0.10 18.07 4.43
CA ASN A 20 0.10 17.39 5.73
C ASN A 20 -0.48 15.97 5.64
N PHE A 21 -1.32 15.70 4.63
CA PHE A 21 -1.85 14.36 4.38
C PHE A 21 -0.72 13.35 4.18
N ALA A 22 0.32 13.71 3.41
CA ALA A 22 1.47 12.85 3.20
C ALA A 22 2.23 12.55 4.50
N LEU A 23 2.32 13.53 5.42
CA LEU A 23 2.93 13.34 6.72
C LEU A 23 2.10 12.40 7.60
N GLU A 24 0.77 12.49 7.55
CA GLU A 24 -0.11 11.58 8.28
C GLU A 24 0.00 10.13 7.76
N ILE A 25 0.06 9.95 6.44
CA ILE A 25 0.30 8.64 5.83
C ILE A 25 1.68 8.08 6.22
N LEU A 26 2.73 8.91 6.22
CA LEU A 26 4.06 8.51 6.69
C LEU A 26 4.05 8.15 8.19
N ASN A 27 3.30 8.86 9.02
CA ASN A 27 3.15 8.55 10.43
C ASN A 27 2.38 7.23 10.64
N ALA A 28 1.33 6.98 9.85
CA ALA A 28 0.56 5.75 9.92
C ALA A 28 1.40 4.50 9.61
N ASN A 29 2.43 4.62 8.75
CA ASN A 29 3.37 3.53 8.47
C ASN A 29 4.08 3.00 9.72
N LEU A 30 4.23 3.79 10.80
CA LEU A 30 4.79 3.29 12.07
C LEU A 30 3.91 2.18 12.66
N TRP A 31 2.59 2.42 12.71
CA TRP A 31 1.64 1.44 13.21
C TRP A 31 1.52 0.21 12.29
N PHE A 32 1.55 0.40 10.97
CA PHE A 32 1.57 -0.71 10.02
C PHE A 32 2.82 -1.60 10.20
N ALA A 33 4.00 -0.99 10.41
CA ALA A 33 5.24 -1.71 10.64
C ALA A 33 5.21 -2.53 11.94
N GLU A 34 4.65 -1.99 13.03
CA GLU A 34 4.50 -2.71 14.31
C GLU A 34 3.62 -3.95 14.18
N ASN A 35 2.60 -3.92 13.33
CA ASN A 35 1.66 -5.02 13.13
C ASN A 35 2.08 -6.01 12.03
N GLY A 36 3.22 -5.79 11.37
CA GLY A 36 3.63 -6.59 10.21
C GLY A 36 2.68 -6.46 9.01
N GLY A 37 1.97 -5.33 8.93
CA GLY A 37 1.00 -5.06 7.87
C GLY A 37 1.63 -4.59 6.55
N PRO A 38 0.78 -4.31 5.54
CA PRO A 38 1.22 -3.70 4.29
C PRO A 38 1.86 -2.32 4.50
N TYR A 39 2.75 -1.95 3.59
CA TYR A 39 3.34 -0.61 3.54
C TYR A 39 2.38 0.36 2.85
N LEU A 40 2.15 1.52 3.45
CA LEU A 40 1.50 2.65 2.79
C LEU A 40 2.50 3.33 1.84
N CYS A 41 2.16 3.34 0.56
CA CYS A 41 3.01 3.81 -0.54
C CYS A 41 2.27 4.81 -1.42
N TYR A 42 3.03 5.65 -2.11
CA TYR A 42 2.54 6.48 -3.19
C TYR A 42 3.05 5.94 -4.52
N GLU A 43 2.14 5.72 -5.48
CA GLU A 43 2.49 5.33 -6.85
C GLU A 43 2.47 6.55 -7.75
N SER A 44 3.62 6.89 -8.33
CA SER A 44 3.81 8.14 -9.05
C SER A 44 3.14 8.20 -10.43
N GLY A 45 2.95 7.07 -11.10
CA GLY A 45 2.36 7.02 -12.45
C GLY A 45 0.86 7.33 -12.44
N ALA A 46 0.11 6.68 -11.56
CA ALA A 46 -1.32 6.83 -11.33
C ALA A 46 -1.66 7.88 -10.26
N GLN A 47 -0.65 8.41 -9.57
CA GLN A 47 -0.81 9.33 -8.44
C GLN A 47 -1.74 8.78 -7.34
N SER A 48 -1.62 7.48 -7.06
CA SER A 48 -2.50 6.76 -6.16
C SER A 48 -1.83 6.43 -4.82
N LEU A 49 -2.65 6.37 -3.78
CA LEU A 49 -2.28 5.79 -2.48
C LEU A 49 -2.44 4.27 -2.57
N LEU A 50 -1.40 3.53 -2.22
CA LEU A 50 -1.36 2.07 -2.28
C LEU A 50 -1.01 1.47 -0.92
N LEU A 51 -1.56 0.28 -0.67
CA LEU A 51 -1.05 -0.66 0.33
C LEU A 51 -0.29 -1.78 -0.39
N ALA A 52 1.00 -1.94 -0.07
CA ALA A 52 1.87 -2.93 -0.70
C ALA A 52 2.32 -3.98 0.31
N LEU A 53 2.07 -5.26 0.02
CA LEU A 53 2.47 -6.38 0.85
C LEU A 53 3.30 -7.39 0.06
N ARG A 54 4.40 -7.87 0.65
CA ARG A 54 5.26 -8.89 0.05
C ARG A 54 4.77 -10.27 0.46
N PHE A 55 4.49 -11.12 -0.53
CA PHE A 55 4.12 -12.52 -0.33
C PHE A 55 5.28 -13.45 -0.74
N PRO A 56 5.85 -14.27 0.17
CA PRO A 56 6.90 -15.21 -0.17
C PRO A 56 6.35 -16.34 -1.06
N LEU A 57 7.14 -16.77 -2.05
CA LEU A 57 6.76 -17.89 -2.93
C LEU A 57 7.20 -19.26 -2.41
N ASP A 58 8.10 -19.29 -1.44
CA ASP A 58 8.50 -20.51 -0.75
C ASP A 58 7.31 -21.01 0.10
N ASP A 59 6.91 -22.27 -0.08
CA ASP A 59 5.74 -22.91 0.58
C ASP A 59 4.40 -22.16 0.40
N ALA A 60 4.28 -21.39 -0.69
CA ALA A 60 3.06 -20.67 -1.03
C ALA A 60 1.91 -21.62 -1.35
N THR A 61 0.74 -21.35 -0.79
CA THR A 61 -0.53 -22.00 -1.13
C THR A 61 -1.57 -20.94 -1.50
N PRO A 62 -2.60 -21.29 -2.29
CA PRO A 62 -3.70 -20.36 -2.57
C PRO A 62 -4.39 -19.84 -1.31
N GLU A 63 -4.57 -20.68 -0.30
CA GLU A 63 -5.15 -20.29 1.00
C GLU A 63 -4.29 -19.25 1.73
N LYS A 64 -2.96 -19.43 1.75
CA LYS A 64 -2.06 -18.41 2.33
C LYS A 64 -2.14 -17.11 1.54
N LEU A 65 -2.19 -17.17 0.20
CA LEU A 65 -2.33 -15.98 -0.63
C LEU A 65 -3.65 -15.25 -0.37
N GLU A 66 -4.76 -15.98 -0.25
CA GLU A 66 -6.08 -15.41 0.06
C GLU A 66 -6.11 -14.73 1.42
N ASN A 67 -5.52 -15.35 2.45
CA ASN A 67 -5.39 -14.76 3.78
C ASN A 67 -4.57 -13.45 3.74
N GLU A 68 -3.48 -13.40 2.97
CA GLU A 68 -2.63 -12.21 2.83
C GLU A 68 -3.33 -11.11 2.01
N ILE A 69 -4.16 -11.47 1.03
CA ILE A 69 -5.06 -10.53 0.35
C ILE A 69 -6.08 -9.97 1.36
N GLU A 70 -6.66 -10.80 2.24
CA GLU A 70 -7.59 -10.35 3.26
C GLU A 70 -6.96 -9.38 4.26
N VAL A 71 -5.67 -9.57 4.61
CA VAL A 71 -4.90 -8.61 5.42
C VAL A 71 -4.81 -7.24 4.72
N VAL A 72 -4.54 -7.22 3.42
CA VAL A 72 -4.53 -5.97 2.64
C VAL A 72 -5.91 -5.33 2.59
N VAL A 73 -6.97 -6.10 2.36
CA VAL A 73 -8.36 -5.60 2.32
C VAL A 73 -8.77 -4.99 3.67
N LYS A 74 -8.55 -5.68 4.79
CA LYS A 74 -8.83 -5.15 6.14
C LYS A 74 -8.04 -3.88 6.44
N SER A 75 -6.80 -3.80 5.94
CA SER A 75 -5.97 -2.61 6.05
C SER A 75 -6.54 -1.44 5.25
N MET A 76 -7.06 -1.69 4.04
CA MET A 76 -7.78 -0.69 3.24
C MET A 76 -9.04 -0.21 3.95
N GLU A 77 -9.85 -1.12 4.50
CA GLU A 77 -11.06 -0.79 5.26
C GLU A 77 -10.77 0.10 6.46
N ASN A 78 -9.75 -0.25 7.25
CA ASN A 78 -9.32 0.56 8.40
C ASN A 78 -8.84 1.95 7.98
N LEU A 79 -8.09 2.04 6.88
CA LEU A 79 -7.65 3.31 6.34
C LEU A 79 -8.85 4.17 5.92
N TYR A 80 -9.80 3.61 5.16
CA TYR A 80 -11.01 4.34 4.78
C TYR A 80 -11.82 4.81 5.98
N LEU A 81 -11.91 4.01 7.04
CA LEU A 81 -12.59 4.39 8.27
C LEU A 81 -11.89 5.57 8.98
N VAL A 82 -10.57 5.53 9.11
CA VAL A 82 -9.79 6.62 9.73
C VAL A 82 -9.93 7.91 8.92
N LEU A 83 -9.79 7.83 7.60
CA LEU A 83 -9.95 8.98 6.71
C LEU A 83 -11.36 9.56 6.78
N HIS A 84 -12.38 8.71 6.79
CA HIS A 84 -13.76 9.13 6.95
C HIS A 84 -13.98 9.88 8.27
N ASN A 85 -13.42 9.39 9.38
CA ASN A 85 -13.50 10.04 10.69
C ASN A 85 -12.79 11.41 10.73
N GLN A 86 -11.81 11.63 9.84
CA GLN A 86 -11.13 12.91 9.64
C GLN A 86 -11.83 13.81 8.60
N GLY A 87 -12.92 13.36 7.99
CA GLY A 87 -13.64 14.08 6.93
C GLY A 87 -12.97 14.01 5.56
N ILE A 88 -12.05 13.07 5.34
CA ILE A 88 -11.32 12.87 4.10
C ILE A 88 -11.97 11.72 3.32
N THR A 89 -12.25 11.94 2.04
CA THR A 89 -12.70 10.89 1.11
C THR A 89 -11.73 10.86 -0.07
N LEU A 90 -11.16 9.69 -0.36
CA LEU A 90 -10.28 9.51 -1.51
C LEU A 90 -11.11 9.39 -2.80
N GLU A 91 -10.67 10.06 -3.87
CA GLU A 91 -11.30 9.89 -5.19
C GLU A 91 -11.00 8.48 -5.71
N ASN A 92 -12.06 7.78 -6.16
CA ASN A 92 -11.98 6.41 -6.64
C ASN A 92 -11.55 6.37 -8.14
N GLU A 93 -10.31 6.80 -8.39
CA GLU A 93 -9.66 6.81 -9.71
C GLU A 93 -8.48 5.81 -9.73
N HIS A 94 -8.17 5.28 -10.93
CA HIS A 94 -7.00 4.40 -11.16
C HIS A 94 -6.95 3.11 -10.32
N MET A 95 -8.10 2.50 -10.02
CA MET A 95 -8.19 1.25 -9.25
C MET A 95 -7.53 0.03 -9.89
N LYS A 96 -7.19 0.11 -11.17
CA LYS A 96 -6.41 -0.91 -11.88
C LYS A 96 -4.99 -0.40 -12.07
N ILE A 97 -4.04 -1.17 -11.55
CA ILE A 97 -2.62 -0.95 -11.78
C ILE A 97 -2.23 -1.75 -13.02
N GLU A 98 -2.20 -1.10 -14.17
CA GLU A 98 -1.68 -1.69 -15.41
C GLU A 98 -0.14 -1.66 -15.45
N GLU A 99 0.46 -0.63 -14.84
CA GLU A 99 1.90 -0.43 -14.76
C GLU A 99 2.27 0.26 -13.45
N ILE A 100 3.44 -0.08 -12.88
CA ILE A 100 4.04 0.62 -11.74
C ILE A 100 5.22 1.43 -12.26
N SER A 101 5.21 2.74 -11.98
CA SER A 101 6.34 3.61 -12.33
C SER A 101 7.59 3.17 -11.56
N SER A 102 8.66 2.83 -12.30
CA SER A 102 9.92 2.37 -11.71
C SER A 102 10.82 3.57 -11.37
N SER A 103 11.52 3.48 -10.25
CA SER A 103 12.61 4.40 -9.89
C SER A 103 13.97 3.77 -10.17
N ASP A 104 14.92 4.54 -10.72
CA ASP A 104 16.32 4.13 -10.86
C ASP A 104 16.96 3.81 -9.50
N ASN A 105 16.44 4.41 -8.43
CA ASN A 105 16.93 4.23 -7.07
C ASN A 105 16.43 2.95 -6.40
N LYS A 106 15.57 2.15 -7.06
CA LYS A 106 14.90 0.98 -6.44
C LYS A 106 15.85 -0.01 -5.76
N HIS A 107 17.07 -0.14 -6.28
CA HIS A 107 18.07 -1.06 -5.73
C HIS A 107 18.77 -0.52 -4.47
N TYR A 108 18.69 0.79 -4.21
CA TYR A 108 19.17 1.39 -2.95
C TYR A 108 18.14 1.31 -1.82
N TYR A 109 16.86 1.06 -2.13
CA TYR A 109 15.79 0.90 -1.15
C TYR A 109 15.75 -0.51 -0.55
N ALA A 110 16.91 -0.98 -0.09
CA ALA A 110 17.09 -2.26 0.57
C ALA A 110 18.09 -2.13 1.70
N GLY A 111 17.94 -2.94 2.75
CA GLY A 111 18.94 -3.02 3.82
C GLY A 111 20.23 -3.75 3.44
N ARG A 112 20.37 -4.18 2.17
CA ARG A 112 21.49 -4.98 1.65
C ARG A 112 21.67 -4.77 0.15
#